data_AF-A0A0F9MW72-F1
#
_entry.id   AF-A0A0F9MW72-F1
#
_cell.length_a   1.000
_cell.length_b   1.000
_cell.length_c   1.000
_cell.angle_alpha   90.00
_cell.angle_beta   90.00
_cell.angle_gamma   90.00
#
_symmetry.space_group_name_H-M   'P 1'
#
loop_
_entity.id
_entity.type
_entity.pdbx_description
1 polymer ?
#
loop_
_entity_poly.entity_id
_entity_poly.type
_entity_poly.pdbx_seq_one_letter_code
_entity_poly.pdbx_strand_id
1 'polypeptide(L)'
;MADLDFHLDDRGSFDRTFVISEDARLPALIVQLFDNNVAVDLTGATVTFSMENADTGVLKVNATAAVLEDATAGKVKYEWAALDVDTPARYHGQFKVTISAKDYLIPNNDDQTLVIIVGSKVS
;
A
#
# COMPACT_ATOMS: atom_id res chain seq x y z
N MET A 1 -11.26 8.65 17.36
CA MET A 1 -10.19 8.53 16.36
C MET A 1 -10.89 8.49 15.01
N ALA A 2 -10.41 9.19 13.99
CA ALA A 2 -11.02 9.10 12.67
C ALA A 2 -10.69 7.71 12.11
N ASP A 3 -11.71 6.90 11.85
CA ASP A 3 -11.53 5.61 11.18
C ASP A 3 -11.30 5.90 9.70
N LEU A 4 -10.04 5.72 9.28
CA LEU A 4 -9.69 5.78 7.87
C LEU A 4 -9.84 4.38 7.28
N ASP A 5 -10.72 4.25 6.30
CA ASP A 5 -10.96 3.00 5.61
C ASP A 5 -10.07 2.91 4.36
N PHE A 6 -9.37 1.78 4.25
CA PHE A 6 -8.45 1.45 3.18
C PHE A 6 -9.07 0.40 2.26
N HIS A 7 -9.14 0.69 0.96
CA HIS A 7 -9.63 -0.24 -0.06
C HIS A 7 -8.54 -0.56 -1.07
N LEU A 8 -8.44 -1.83 -1.48
CA LEU A 8 -7.47 -2.31 -2.47
C LEU A 8 -7.98 -2.31 -3.92
N ASP A 9 -9.25 -1.95 -4.14
CA ASP A 9 -9.83 -1.63 -5.43
C ASP A 9 -11.18 -0.89 -5.28
N ASP A 10 -11.80 -0.51 -6.40
CA ASP A 10 -13.09 0.19 -6.48
C ASP A 10 -14.31 -0.67 -6.14
N ARG A 11 -14.13 -1.92 -5.68
CA ARG A 11 -15.21 -2.90 -5.56
C ARG A 11 -15.72 -3.13 -4.15
N GLY A 12 -15.28 -2.32 -3.18
CA GLY A 12 -15.76 -2.42 -1.80
C GLY A 12 -15.45 -3.78 -1.14
N SER A 13 -14.40 -4.49 -1.61
CA SER A 13 -13.89 -5.65 -0.89
C SER A 13 -12.80 -5.21 0.08
N PHE A 14 -12.99 -5.52 1.36
CA PHE A 14 -12.00 -5.38 2.43
C PHE A 14 -10.85 -6.39 2.31
N ASP A 15 -10.59 -6.96 1.14
CA ASP A 15 -9.51 -7.93 0.95
C ASP A 15 -8.18 -7.20 0.95
N ARG A 16 -7.63 -6.92 2.14
CA ARG A 16 -6.35 -6.24 2.41
C ARG A 16 -5.10 -6.99 1.90
N THR A 17 -5.29 -7.93 0.98
CA THR A 17 -4.24 -8.79 0.43
C THR A 17 -4.03 -8.51 -1.05
N PHE A 18 -2.81 -8.11 -1.40
CA PHE A 18 -2.34 -7.99 -2.77
C PHE A 18 -1.46 -9.21 -3.10
N VAL A 19 -1.66 -9.85 -4.25
CA VAL A 19 -0.87 -11.01 -4.69
C VAL A 19 -0.14 -10.67 -5.99
N ILE A 20 1.16 -10.94 -6.05
CA ILE A 20 1.99 -10.70 -7.23
C ILE A 20 3.04 -11.79 -7.40
N SER A 21 3.26 -12.23 -8.64
CA SER A 21 4.32 -13.20 -8.95
C SER A 21 5.71 -12.56 -8.82
N GLU A 22 6.71 -13.39 -8.51
CA GLU A 22 8.09 -12.93 -8.27
C GLU A 22 8.78 -12.31 -9.51
N ASP A 23 8.28 -12.67 -10.69
CA ASP A 23 8.73 -12.22 -12.00
C ASP A 23 7.81 -11.15 -12.63
N ALA A 24 6.71 -10.80 -11.98
CA ALA A 24 5.75 -9.81 -12.47
C ALA A 24 5.97 -8.43 -11.84
N ARG A 25 5.80 -7.36 -12.62
CA ARG A 25 5.78 -5.97 -12.11
C ARG A 25 4.45 -5.27 -12.35
N LEU A 26 3.49 -6.03 -12.84
CA LEU A 26 2.11 -5.62 -13.04
C LEU A 26 1.18 -6.66 -12.39
N PRO A 27 0.03 -6.22 -11.84
CA PRO A 27 -0.41 -4.83 -11.74
C PRO A 27 0.41 -4.03 -10.70
N ALA A 28 0.37 -2.71 -10.79
CA ALA A 28 0.85 -1.84 -9.72
C ALA A 28 -0.03 -2.01 -8.46
N LEU A 29 0.51 -1.72 -7.29
CA LEU A 29 -0.27 -1.68 -6.06
C LEU A 29 -0.97 -0.33 -5.98
N ILE A 30 -2.30 -0.33 -6.08
CA ILE A 30 -3.13 0.86 -6.00
C ILE A 30 -3.96 0.79 -4.72
N VAL A 31 -4.04 1.93 -4.04
CA VAL A 31 -4.74 2.08 -2.78
C VAL A 31 -5.57 3.34 -2.84
N GLN A 32 -6.79 3.30 -2.32
CA GLN A 32 -7.61 4.48 -2.11
C GLN A 32 -7.89 4.74 -0.63
N LEU A 33 -7.75 6.01 -0.22
CA LEU A 33 -7.95 6.48 1.13
C LEU A 33 -9.34 7.08 1.30
N PHE A 34 -10.06 6.65 2.34
CA PHE A 34 -11.34 7.23 2.74
C PHE A 34 -11.34 7.58 4.22
N ASP A 35 -11.84 8.76 4.57
CA ASP A 35 -12.18 9.16 5.93
C ASP A 35 -13.71 9.18 6.06
N ASN A 36 -14.29 8.31 6.90
CA ASN A 36 -15.73 8.20 7.06
C ASN A 36 -16.50 8.07 5.71
N ASN A 37 -16.05 7.17 4.82
CA ASN A 37 -16.56 6.98 3.45
C ASN A 37 -16.42 8.17 2.49
N VAL A 38 -15.65 9.20 2.85
CA VAL A 38 -15.32 10.32 1.97
C VAL A 38 -13.88 10.18 1.50
N ALA A 39 -13.66 10.25 0.18
CA ALA A 39 -12.31 10.20 -0.38
C ALA A 39 -11.46 11.34 0.19
N VAL A 40 -10.23 11.02 0.61
CA VAL A 40 -9.31 12.01 1.17
C VAL A 40 -8.59 12.73 0.03
N ASP A 41 -8.66 14.08 0.00
CA ASP A 41 -7.88 14.88 -0.95
C ASP A 41 -6.40 14.94 -0.52
N LEU A 42 -5.53 14.43 -1.40
CA LEU A 42 -4.08 14.35 -1.23
C LEU A 42 -3.32 15.39 -2.05
N THR A 43 -3.99 16.45 -2.52
CA THR A 43 -3.36 17.50 -3.31
C THR A 43 -2.16 18.12 -2.58
N GLY A 44 -1.01 18.11 -3.23
CA GLY A 44 0.25 18.62 -2.66
C GLY A 44 0.95 17.68 -1.67
N ALA A 45 0.45 16.45 -1.50
CA ALA A 45 1.11 15.45 -0.68
C ALA A 45 2.30 14.79 -1.41
N THR A 46 3.24 14.25 -0.63
CA THR A 46 4.23 13.28 -1.11
C THR A 46 3.93 11.91 -0.52
N VAL A 47 4.29 10.84 -1.24
CA VAL A 47 4.00 9.48 -0.80
C VAL A 47 5.25 8.61 -0.91
N THR A 48 5.47 7.79 0.12
CA THR A 48 6.47 6.74 0.12
C THR A 48 5.83 5.40 0.49
N PHE A 49 6.43 4.31 0.05
CA PHE A 49 6.03 2.96 0.38
C PHE A 49 7.18 2.20 1.04
N SER A 50 6.85 1.42 2.05
CA SER A 50 7.75 0.47 2.71
C SER A 50 7.07 -0.89 2.74
N MET A 51 7.89 -1.94 2.70
CA MET A 51 7.40 -3.29 2.98
C MET A 51 8.46 -4.13 3.69
N GLU A 52 8.00 -4.94 4.63
CA GLU A 52 8.84 -5.83 5.41
C GLU A 52 8.31 -7.26 5.36
N ASN A 53 9.21 -8.22 5.47
CA ASN A 53 8.85 -9.62 5.54
C ASN A 53 8.04 -9.88 6.83
N ALA A 54 6.85 -10.44 6.70
CA ALA A 54 5.89 -10.56 7.81
C ALA A 54 6.36 -11.48 8.94
N ASP A 55 7.29 -12.40 8.67
CA ASP A 55 7.76 -13.38 9.64
C ASP A 55 9.10 -12.97 10.29
N THR A 56 9.91 -12.18 9.59
CA THR A 56 11.26 -11.78 10.05
C THR A 56 11.41 -10.30 10.37
N GLY A 57 10.48 -9.44 9.93
CA GLY A 57 10.56 -7.98 10.07
C GLY A 57 11.65 -7.32 9.22
N VAL A 58 12.30 -8.06 8.32
CA VAL A 58 13.35 -7.51 7.45
C VAL A 58 12.71 -6.67 6.35
N LEU A 59 13.10 -5.39 6.27
CA LEU A 59 12.68 -4.47 5.21
C LEU A 59 13.15 -4.96 3.84
N LYS A 60 12.20 -5.08 2.93
CA LYS A 60 12.41 -5.39 1.51
C LYS A 60 12.35 -4.11 0.65
N VAL A 61 11.42 -3.21 1.00
CA VAL A 61 11.31 -1.85 0.45
C VAL A 61 11.37 -0.88 1.61
N ASN A 62 12.22 0.14 1.53
CA ASN A 62 12.41 1.09 2.62
C ASN A 62 12.15 2.52 2.15
N ALA A 63 10.96 3.03 2.42
CA ALA A 63 10.53 4.40 2.14
C ALA A 63 10.81 4.85 0.69
N THR A 64 10.58 3.96 -0.28
CA THR A 64 10.74 4.25 -1.70
C THR A 64 9.61 5.17 -2.16
N ALA A 65 9.90 6.09 -3.08
CA ALA A 65 8.90 7.02 -3.61
C ALA A 65 7.72 6.26 -4.27
N ALA A 66 6.51 6.68 -3.93
CA ALA A 66 5.26 6.25 -4.54
C ALA A 66 4.59 7.44 -5.24
N VAL A 67 3.55 7.18 -6.03
CA VAL A 67 2.90 8.16 -6.90
C VAL A 67 1.47 8.43 -6.44
N LEU A 68 1.01 9.68 -6.56
CA LEU A 68 -0.42 10.01 -6.49
C LEU A 68 -1.05 9.69 -7.85
N GLU A 69 -1.89 8.66 -7.91
CA GLU A 69 -2.60 8.30 -9.14
C GLU A 69 -3.79 9.22 -9.39
N ASP A 70 -4.52 9.54 -8.32
CA ASP A 70 -5.55 10.58 -8.32
C ASP A 70 -5.54 11.23 -6.94
N ALA A 71 -4.96 12.43 -6.87
CA ALA A 71 -4.83 13.15 -5.60
C ALA A 71 -6.21 13.51 -5.03
N THR A 72 -7.16 13.93 -5.86
CA THR A 72 -8.49 14.38 -5.39
C THR A 72 -9.38 13.23 -4.94
N ALA A 73 -9.16 12.03 -5.48
CA ALA A 73 -9.85 10.81 -5.06
C ALA A 73 -9.09 10.03 -3.97
N GLY A 74 -7.95 10.52 -3.50
CA GLY A 74 -7.15 9.84 -2.48
C GLY A 74 -6.50 8.54 -2.95
N LYS A 75 -6.17 8.44 -4.24
CA LYS A 75 -5.53 7.24 -4.81
C LYS A 75 -4.01 7.38 -4.86
N VAL A 76 -3.33 6.43 -4.23
CA VAL A 76 -1.89 6.28 -4.25
C VAL A 76 -1.51 5.00 -4.97
N LYS A 77 -0.36 5.01 -5.64
CA LYS A 77 0.15 3.90 -6.44
C LYS A 77 1.62 3.64 -6.14
N TYR A 78 1.97 2.37 -5.98
CA TYR A 78 3.35 1.90 -5.95
C TYR A 78 3.66 1.04 -7.18
N GLU A 79 4.69 1.43 -7.92
CA GLU A 79 5.21 0.72 -9.08
C GLU A 79 6.35 -0.21 -8.64
N TRP A 80 6.24 -1.49 -8.95
CA TRP A 80 7.17 -2.51 -8.47
C TRP A 80 8.52 -2.48 -9.19
N ALA A 81 9.62 -2.52 -8.44
CA ALA A 81 10.96 -2.75 -8.98
C ALA A 81 11.33 -4.24 -9.02
N ALA A 82 12.37 -4.60 -9.80
CA ALA A 82 12.88 -5.97 -9.90
C ALA A 82 13.15 -6.62 -8.53
N LEU A 83 13.81 -5.91 -7.63
CA LEU A 83 14.23 -6.46 -6.35
C LEU A 83 13.13 -6.45 -5.28
N ASP A 84 12.00 -5.78 -5.53
CA ASP A 84 10.93 -5.70 -4.55
C ASP A 84 10.27 -7.07 -4.39
N VAL A 85 9.96 -7.72 -5.51
CA VAL A 85 9.17 -8.96 -5.54
C VAL A 85 9.99 -10.20 -5.90
N ASP A 86 11.32 -10.17 -5.89
CA ASP A 86 12.15 -11.32 -6.27
C ASP A 86 12.23 -12.45 -5.22
N THR A 87 11.52 -12.33 -4.09
CA THR A 87 11.59 -13.26 -2.97
C THR A 87 10.18 -13.66 -2.53
N PRO A 88 9.76 -14.93 -2.72
CA PRO A 88 8.48 -15.40 -2.26
C PRO A 88 8.36 -15.37 -0.74
N ALA A 89 7.37 -14.63 -0.24
CA ALA A 89 6.95 -14.63 1.15
C ALA A 89 5.67 -13.80 1.31
N ARG A 90 5.16 -13.78 2.54
CA ARG A 90 4.20 -12.80 3.01
C ARG A 90 4.95 -11.57 3.51
N TYR A 91 4.46 -10.40 3.12
CA TYR A 91 4.98 -9.09 3.50
C TYR A 91 3.88 -8.22 4.08
N HIS A 92 4.25 -7.29 4.96
CA HIS A 92 3.39 -6.19 5.38
C HIS A 92 3.86 -4.92 4.68
N GLY A 93 2.92 -4.23 4.02
CA GLY A 93 3.17 -2.96 3.35
C GLY A 93 2.64 -1.79 4.16
N GLN A 94 3.28 -0.63 4.00
CA GLN A 94 2.79 0.62 4.54
C GLN A 94 3.11 1.77 3.59
N PHE A 95 2.10 2.59 3.29
CA PHE A 95 2.26 3.89 2.69
C PHE A 95 2.44 4.94 3.78
N LYS A 96 3.36 5.88 3.54
CA LYS A 96 3.45 7.13 4.30
C LYS A 96 3.15 8.28 3.36
N VAL A 97 2.07 8.99 3.68
CA VAL A 97 1.63 10.20 2.98
C VAL A 97 2.01 11.40 3.83
N THR A 98 2.79 12.33 3.28
CA THR A 98 3.15 13.57 3.94
C THR A 98 2.38 14.72 3.32
N ILE A 99 1.51 15.39 4.08
CA ILE A 99 0.73 16.55 3.65
C ILE A 99 0.92 17.70 4.63
N SER A 100 1.28 18.89 4.14
CA SER A 100 1.53 20.07 4.99
C SER A 100 2.49 19.78 6.16
N ALA A 101 3.57 19.04 5.90
CA ALA A 101 4.57 18.59 6.88
C ALA A 101 4.06 17.67 8.00
N LYS A 102 2.89 17.04 7.81
CA LYS A 102 2.36 16.01 8.70
C LYS A 102 2.38 14.67 7.99
N ASP A 103 2.88 13.66 8.68
CA ASP A 103 2.92 12.29 8.20
C ASP A 103 1.65 11.55 8.58
N TYR A 104 1.15 10.78 7.63
CA TYR A 104 0.02 9.90 7.77
C TYR A 104 0.42 8.52 7.27
N LEU A 105 0.40 7.53 8.16
CA LEU A 105 0.78 6.14 7.86
C LEU A 105 -0.45 5.34 7.48
N ILE A 106 -0.32 4.41 6.54
CA ILE A 106 -1.42 3.61 6.02
C ILE A 106 -0.94 2.20 5.72
N PRO A 107 -1.46 1.18 6.41
CA PRO A 107 -2.42 1.28 7.51
C PRO A 107 -1.87 1.97 8.78
N ASN A 108 -2.75 2.52 9.63
CA ASN A 108 -2.44 3.16 10.93
C ASN A 108 -3.25 2.65 12.12
N ASN A 109 -4.05 1.60 11.94
CA ASN A 109 -4.77 0.92 13.02
C ASN A 109 -4.24 -0.52 13.10
N ASP A 110 -4.04 -1.04 14.31
CA ASP A 110 -3.63 -2.42 14.58
C ASP A 110 -4.59 -3.46 13.97
N ASP A 111 -5.86 -3.08 13.76
CA ASP A 111 -6.85 -3.92 13.08
C ASP A 111 -6.70 -3.94 11.56
N GLN A 112 -5.84 -3.08 10.99
CA GLN A 112 -5.63 -2.95 9.55
C GLN A 112 -4.20 -3.37 9.16
N THR A 113 -4.10 -4.32 8.24
CA THR A 113 -2.82 -4.77 7.71
C THR A 113 -2.91 -4.88 6.20
N LEU A 114 -2.01 -4.23 5.47
CA LEU A 114 -1.82 -4.41 4.05
C LEU A 114 -0.87 -5.59 3.87
N VAL A 115 -1.41 -6.72 3.42
CA VAL A 115 -0.67 -7.95 3.17
C VAL A 115 -0.28 -7.99 1.70
N ILE A 116 1.00 -8.19 1.43
CA ILE A 116 1.51 -8.48 0.08
C ILE A 116 2.02 -9.91 0.07
N ILE A 117 1.46 -10.73 -0.82
CA ILE A 117 1.94 -12.09 -1.07
C ILE A 117 2.74 -12.04 -2.36
N VAL A 118 4.06 -12.21 -2.22
CA VAL A 118 4.95 -12.40 -3.36
C VAL A 118 5.06 -13.90 -3.61
N GLY A 119 4.80 -14.30 -4.85
CA GLY A 119 4.83 -15.69 -5.30
C GLY A 119 3.52 -16.13 -5.94
N SER A 120 3.50 -17.33 -6.51
CA SER A 120 2.29 -17.90 -7.10
C SER A 120 1.27 -18.19 -6.01
N LYS A 121 0.01 -17.77 -6.20
CA LYS A 121 -1.12 -18.38 -5.49
C LYS A 121 -1.21 -19.81 -6.02
N VAL A 122 -0.52 -20.75 -5.37
CA VAL A 122 -0.76 -22.17 -5.62
C VAL A 122 -2.24 -22.41 -5.31
N SER A 123 -2.93 -22.94 -6.31
CA SER A 123 -4.38 -23.12 -6.40
C SER A 123 -5.00 -23.76 -5.18
#